data_AF-A0A9D7Y7Y1-F1
#
_entry.id   AF-A0A9D7Y7Y1-F1
#
_cell.length_a   1.000
_cell.length_b   1.000
_cell.length_c   1.000
_cell.angle_alpha   90.00
_cell.angle_beta   90.00
_cell.angle_gamma   90.00
#
_symmetry.space_group_name_H-M   'P 1'
#
loop_
_entity.id
_entity.type
_entity.pdbx_description
1 polymer ?
#
loop_
_entity_poly.entity_id
_entity_poly.type
_entity_poly.pdbx_seq_one_letter_code
_entity_poly.pdbx_strand_id
1 'polypeptide(L)'
;MNNHIHLIWQPLQNQTLSTIQHSFLKHTAQVFKADLLKTNPTLIETKVKATLIEHTNFGERNSLSLSVSSRVFKSKIGLHTLNLLGGFANYPEDYHYSSAKFYFDGVDAFDMLSHANE
;
A
#
# COMPACT_ATOMS: atom_id res chain seq x y z
N MET A 1 1.30 -1.98 8.91
CA MET A 1 1.24 -0.50 8.94
C MET A 1 2.62 0.15 9.06
N ASN A 2 3.52 -0.23 9.99
CA ASN A 2 4.89 0.34 10.00
C ASN A 2 5.87 -0.26 8.98
N ASN A 3 5.58 -1.47 8.47
CA ASN A 3 6.45 -2.20 7.56
C ASN A 3 5.72 -2.87 6.38
N HIS A 4 4.41 -2.68 6.27
CA HIS A 4 3.56 -3.22 5.19
C HIS A 4 2.30 -2.37 5.02
N ILE A 5 1.72 -2.46 3.82
CA ILE A 5 0.50 -1.76 3.40
C ILE A 5 -0.60 -2.76 3.01
N HIS A 6 -1.86 -2.35 3.17
CA HIS A 6 -3.01 -3.06 2.62
C HIS A 6 -3.74 -2.14 1.65
N LEU A 7 -4.02 -2.63 0.46
CA LEU A 7 -4.71 -1.88 -0.59
C LEU A 7 -5.88 -2.71 -1.10
N ILE A 8 -7.00 -2.04 -1.35
CA ILE A 8 -8.08 -2.58 -2.17
C ILE A 8 -8.27 -1.58 -3.30
N TRP A 9 -8.21 -2.07 -4.53
CA TRP A 9 -8.43 -1.26 -5.72
C TRP A 9 -9.41 -1.96 -6.66
N GLN A 10 -10.06 -1.18 -7.51
CA GLN A 10 -10.80 -1.69 -8.66
C GLN A 10 -9.92 -1.55 -9.90
N PRO A 11 -9.53 -2.65 -10.56
CA PRO A 11 -8.74 -2.55 -11.77
C PRO A 11 -9.55 -2.02 -12.95
N LEU A 12 -8.87 -1.31 -13.85
CA LEU A 12 -9.40 -0.98 -15.18
C LEU A 12 -9.60 -2.25 -16.01
N GLN A 13 -10.42 -2.16 -17.06
CA GLN A 13 -10.69 -3.29 -17.96
C GLN A 13 -9.39 -3.91 -18.50
N ASN A 14 -9.40 -5.22 -18.71
CA ASN A 14 -8.28 -6.02 -19.27
C ASN A 14 -7.02 -6.10 -18.39
N GLN A 15 -7.09 -5.76 -17.11
CA GLN A 15 -6.00 -5.98 -16.17
C GLN A 15 -6.20 -7.27 -15.38
N THR A 16 -5.13 -8.06 -15.24
CA THR A 16 -5.13 -9.26 -14.39
C THR A 16 -4.53 -8.94 -13.03
N LEU A 17 -4.91 -9.69 -11.99
CA LEU A 17 -4.33 -9.56 -10.65
C LEU A 17 -2.80 -9.64 -10.65
N SER A 18 -2.25 -10.57 -11.45
CA SER A 18 -0.81 -10.76 -11.60
C SER A 18 -0.14 -9.56 -12.25
N THR A 19 -0.73 -9.02 -13.33
CA THR A 19 -0.21 -7.83 -14.03
C THR A 19 -0.16 -6.61 -13.11
N ILE A 20 -1.22 -6.39 -12.33
CA ILE A 20 -1.29 -5.25 -11.43
C ILE A 20 -0.30 -5.41 -10.27
N GLN A 21 -0.24 -6.59 -9.67
CA GLN A 21 0.72 -6.89 -8.61
C GLN A 21 2.17 -6.68 -9.08
N HIS A 22 2.53 -7.27 -10.22
CA HIS A 22 3.87 -7.13 -10.78
C HIS A 22 4.23 -5.67 -11.09
N SER A 23 3.33 -4.94 -11.75
CA SER A 23 3.57 -3.54 -12.10
C SER A 23 3.69 -2.65 -10.86
N PHE A 24 2.82 -2.82 -9.88
CA PHE A 24 2.85 -2.08 -8.62
C PHE A 24 4.16 -2.31 -7.85
N LEU A 25 4.53 -3.57 -7.62
CA LEU A 25 5.76 -3.91 -6.88
C LEU A 25 7.01 -3.42 -7.60
N LYS A 26 7.07 -3.60 -8.93
CA LYS A 26 8.21 -3.14 -9.72
C LYS A 26 8.35 -1.62 -9.69
N HIS A 27 7.25 -0.90 -9.90
CA HIS A 27 7.28 0.56 -9.94
C HIS A 27 7.66 1.14 -8.56
N THR A 28 7.00 0.70 -7.49
CA THR A 28 7.29 1.18 -6.13
C THR A 28 8.73 0.88 -5.71
N ALA A 29 9.24 -0.31 -6.01
CA ALA A 29 10.64 -0.66 -5.75
C ALA A 29 11.63 0.26 -6.48
N GLN A 30 11.35 0.59 -7.74
CA GLN A 30 12.20 1.51 -8.51
C GLN A 30 12.16 2.93 -7.96
N VAL A 31 10.98 3.43 -7.59
CA VAL A 31 10.81 4.76 -6.98
C VAL A 31 11.55 4.82 -5.64
N PHE A 32 11.37 3.83 -4.75
CA PHE A 32 12.09 3.79 -3.48
C PHE A 32 13.59 3.69 -3.65
N LYS A 33 14.08 2.89 -4.61
CA LYS A 33 15.50 2.83 -4.93
C LYS A 33 16.04 4.18 -5.36
N ALA A 34 15.35 4.86 -6.27
CA ALA A 34 15.79 6.14 -6.81
C ALA A 34 15.79 7.24 -5.73
N ASP A 35 14.79 7.23 -4.84
CA ASP A 35 14.72 8.15 -3.71
C ASP A 35 15.86 7.91 -2.70
N LEU A 36 16.04 6.65 -2.28
CA LEU A 36 17.07 6.29 -1.31
C LEU A 36 18.49 6.55 -1.84
N LEU A 37 18.74 6.45 -3.14
CA LEU A 37 20.03 6.81 -3.73
C LEU A 37 20.34 8.30 -3.56
N LYS A 38 19.32 9.15 -3.53
CA LYS A 38 19.45 10.60 -3.35
C LYS A 38 19.52 10.99 -1.88
N THR A 39 18.69 10.37 -1.04
CA THR A 39 18.47 10.79 0.35
C THR A 39 19.40 10.07 1.34
N ASN A 40 19.75 8.81 1.09
CA ASN A 40 20.54 8.00 2.02
C ASN A 40 21.32 6.87 1.31
N PRO A 41 22.38 7.21 0.53
CA PRO A 41 23.09 6.24 -0.30
C PRO A 41 23.78 5.11 0.52
N THR A 42 24.20 5.38 1.75
CA THR A 42 24.85 4.37 2.62
C THR A 42 23.87 3.31 3.13
N LEU A 43 22.58 3.65 3.26
CA LEU A 43 21.52 2.69 3.62
C LEU A 43 21.29 1.67 2.49
N ILE A 44 21.46 2.08 1.23
CA ILE A 44 21.38 1.18 0.09
C ILE A 44 22.53 0.19 0.13
N GLU A 45 23.77 0.66 0.35
CA GLU A 45 24.93 -0.23 0.37
C GLU A 45 24.83 -1.30 1.46
N THR A 46 24.23 -0.97 2.61
CA THR A 46 24.05 -1.89 3.74
C THR A 46 22.86 -2.83 3.57
N LYS A 47 21.73 -2.37 3.01
CA LYS A 47 20.54 -3.23 2.79
C LYS A 47 20.61 -4.07 1.51
N VAL A 48 21.27 -3.58 0.46
CA VAL A 48 21.36 -4.26 -0.85
C VAL A 48 22.43 -5.36 -0.87
N LYS A 49 23.43 -5.33 0.02
CA LYS A 49 24.45 -6.39 0.12
C LYS A 49 23.98 -7.67 0.84
N ALA A 50 22.81 -7.67 1.47
CA ALA A 50 22.33 -8.81 2.26
C ALA A 50 21.58 -9.90 1.45
N THR A 51 21.32 -9.69 0.15
CA THR A 51 20.63 -10.70 -0.67
C THR A 51 21.20 -10.69 -2.08
N LEU A 52 22.11 -11.62 -2.36
CA LEU A 52 22.82 -11.78 -3.64
C LEU A 52 21.91 -12.19 -4.83
N ILE A 53 20.59 -12.17 -4.65
CA ILE A 53 19.60 -12.59 -5.65
C ILE A 53 18.47 -11.56 -5.62
N GLU A 54 18.60 -10.58 -6.51
CA GLU A 54 17.66 -9.53 -6.94
C GLU A 54 17.73 -8.16 -6.23
N HIS A 55 18.51 -7.27 -6.85
CA HIS A 55 18.83 -5.89 -6.51
C HIS A 55 17.65 -4.88 -6.52
N THR A 56 16.40 -5.34 -6.35
CA THR A 56 15.18 -4.52 -6.45
C THR A 56 14.00 -5.00 -5.59
N ASN A 57 14.17 -5.94 -4.65
CA ASN A 57 13.02 -6.44 -3.89
C ASN A 57 12.79 -5.61 -2.61
N PHE A 58 12.12 -4.46 -2.77
CA PHE A 58 11.57 -3.69 -1.65
C PHE A 58 10.27 -4.28 -1.08
N GLY A 59 9.65 -5.24 -1.78
CA GLY A 59 8.44 -5.95 -1.35
C GLY A 59 8.70 -7.39 -0.92
N GLU A 60 7.77 -7.96 -0.16
CA GLU A 60 7.75 -9.39 0.13
C GLU A 60 7.58 -10.19 -1.17
N ARG A 61 8.44 -11.20 -1.39
CA ARG A 61 8.44 -12.03 -2.62
C ARG A 61 7.07 -12.66 -2.90
N ASN A 62 6.32 -12.97 -1.84
CA ASN A 62 4.98 -13.57 -1.90
C ASN A 62 3.92 -12.62 -1.36
N SER A 63 3.89 -11.38 -1.82
CA SER A 63 2.81 -10.46 -1.46
C SER A 63 1.44 -11.06 -1.84
N LEU A 64 0.47 -10.87 -0.95
CA LEU A 64 -0.86 -11.46 -1.12
C LEU A 64 -1.71 -10.61 -2.07
N SER A 65 -2.10 -11.19 -3.21
CA SER A 65 -3.01 -10.58 -4.18
C SER A 65 -4.19 -11.51 -4.41
N LEU A 66 -5.39 -11.03 -4.09
CA LEU A 66 -6.62 -11.83 -4.15
C LEU A 66 -7.83 -10.97 -4.48
N SER A 67 -8.77 -11.57 -5.21
CA SER A 67 -10.08 -10.95 -5.46
C SER A 67 -10.87 -10.93 -4.16
N VAL A 68 -11.48 -9.78 -3.87
CA VAL A 68 -12.19 -9.53 -2.62
C VAL A 68 -13.69 -9.53 -2.91
N SER A 69 -14.46 -10.30 -2.16
CA SER A 69 -15.93 -10.26 -2.26
C SER A 69 -16.48 -9.00 -1.59
N SER A 70 -17.68 -8.55 -1.98
CA SER A 70 -18.32 -7.36 -1.40
C SER A 70 -18.49 -7.45 0.13
N ARG A 71 -18.64 -8.65 0.68
CA ARG A 71 -18.70 -8.89 2.14
C ARG A 71 -17.35 -8.59 2.80
N VAL A 72 -16.27 -9.14 2.27
CA VAL A 72 -14.91 -8.93 2.79
C VAL A 72 -14.51 -7.48 2.62
N PHE A 73 -14.86 -6.87 1.50
CA PHE A 73 -14.65 -5.45 1.22
C PHE A 73 -15.27 -4.55 2.30
N LYS A 74 -16.58 -4.70 2.55
CA LYS A 74 -17.29 -3.94 3.59
C LYS A 74 -16.69 -4.17 4.97
N SER A 75 -16.30 -5.40 5.28
CA SER A 75 -15.59 -5.71 6.53
C SER A 75 -14.25 -4.97 6.59
N LYS A 76 -13.47 -4.93 5.52
CA LYS A 76 -12.14 -4.29 5.51
C LYS A 76 -12.20 -2.77 5.57
N ILE A 77 -13.15 -2.14 4.88
CA ILE A 77 -13.42 -0.69 5.04
C ILE A 77 -13.92 -0.41 6.46
N GLY A 78 -14.86 -1.21 6.96
CA GLY A 78 -15.37 -1.06 8.33
C GLY A 78 -14.27 -1.24 9.38
N LEU A 79 -13.28 -2.10 9.14
CA LEU A 79 -12.16 -2.37 10.05
C LEU A 79 -11.08 -1.28 10.07
N HIS A 80 -11.07 -0.31 9.15
CA HIS A 80 -10.24 0.88 9.29
C HIS A 80 -10.54 1.62 10.60
N THR A 81 -11.71 1.40 11.21
CA THR A 81 -12.20 2.19 12.34
C THR A 81 -11.75 1.72 13.73
N LEU A 82 -11.24 0.49 13.91
CA LEU A 82 -11.19 -0.07 15.28
C LEU A 82 -9.88 -0.73 15.73
N ASN A 83 -8.99 -1.23 14.84
CA ASN A 83 -7.85 -2.05 15.32
C ASN A 83 -6.54 -1.98 14.52
N LEU A 84 -6.45 -1.16 13.45
CA LEU A 84 -5.29 -1.22 12.55
C LEU A 84 -4.22 -0.15 12.77
N LEU A 85 -4.46 0.78 13.70
CA LEU A 85 -3.54 1.90 13.91
C LEU A 85 -2.33 1.56 14.76
N GLY A 86 -2.29 0.44 15.50
CA GLY A 86 -1.08 0.06 16.27
C GLY A 86 -0.49 1.18 17.16
N GLY A 87 -1.32 2.14 17.60
CA GLY A 87 -0.90 3.33 18.33
C GLY A 87 -0.41 4.54 17.49
N PHE A 88 -0.53 4.52 16.15
CA PHE A 88 -0.11 5.62 15.26
C PHE A 88 -1.06 6.82 15.26
N ALA A 89 -2.29 6.65 15.72
CA ALA A 89 -3.28 7.72 15.82
C ALA A 89 -4.30 7.38 16.91
N ASN A 90 -4.90 8.43 17.50
CA ASN A 90 -5.96 8.29 18.49
C ASN A 90 -7.29 7.94 17.83
N TYR A 91 -7.53 8.49 16.63
CA TYR A 91 -8.69 8.23 15.81
C TYR A 91 -8.30 7.71 14.41
N PRO A 92 -9.10 6.83 13.81
CA PRO A 92 -8.89 6.32 12.44
C PRO A 92 -8.59 7.39 11.40
N GLU A 93 -9.37 8.46 11.42
CA GLU A 93 -9.33 9.60 10.51
C GLU A 93 -8.10 10.50 10.68
N ASP A 94 -7.44 10.45 11.84
CA ASP A 94 -6.19 11.18 12.09
C ASP A 94 -5.00 10.52 11.41
N TYR A 95 -5.10 9.24 11.06
CA TYR A 95 -4.00 8.53 10.43
C TYR A 95 -3.92 8.87 8.95
N HIS A 96 -3.02 9.81 8.62
CA HIS A 96 -2.85 10.35 7.28
C HIS A 96 -2.69 9.30 6.18
N TYR A 97 -2.01 8.17 6.46
CA TYR A 97 -1.77 7.10 5.49
C TYR A 97 -2.91 6.07 5.38
N SER A 98 -4.13 6.47 5.71
CA SER A 98 -5.34 5.64 5.64
C SER A 98 -6.46 6.36 4.92
N SER A 99 -7.33 5.57 4.29
CA SER A 99 -8.55 6.08 3.65
C SER A 99 -9.67 6.43 4.65
N ALA A 100 -9.45 6.22 5.96
CA ALA A 100 -10.46 6.48 6.99
C ALA A 100 -11.04 7.90 6.91
N LYS A 101 -10.18 8.91 6.79
CA LYS A 101 -10.62 10.32 6.70
C LYS A 101 -11.56 10.59 5.53
N PHE A 102 -11.31 9.96 4.39
CA PHE A 102 -12.19 10.06 3.22
C PHE A 102 -13.58 9.49 3.51
N TYR A 103 -13.67 8.36 4.24
CA TYR A 103 -14.97 7.77 4.59
C TYR A 103 -15.71 8.47 5.74
N PHE A 104 -15.01 9.22 6.61
CA PHE A 104 -15.62 10.00 7.69
C PHE A 104 -16.04 11.41 7.24
N ASP A 105 -15.12 12.15 6.62
CA ASP A 105 -15.28 13.58 6.36
C ASP A 105 -15.40 13.93 4.86
N GLY A 106 -15.26 12.93 3.97
CA GLY A 106 -15.22 13.14 2.52
C GLY A 106 -13.93 13.77 1.99
N VAL A 107 -12.91 13.96 2.84
CA VAL A 107 -11.64 14.58 2.46
C VAL A 107 -10.73 13.54 1.83
N ASP A 108 -10.49 13.65 0.53
CA ASP A 108 -9.46 12.87 -0.17
C ASP A 108 -8.08 13.53 0.01
N ALA A 109 -7.22 12.87 0.77
CA ALA A 109 -5.85 13.34 1.02
C ALA A 109 -4.86 12.95 -0.10
N PHE A 110 -5.27 12.11 -1.04
CA PHE A 110 -4.40 11.50 -2.04
C PHE A 110 -4.77 11.82 -3.49
N ASP A 111 -5.88 12.54 -3.70
CA ASP A 111 -6.45 12.85 -5.02
C ASP A 111 -6.63 11.60 -5.92
N MET A 112 -6.93 10.45 -5.31
CA MET A 112 -7.08 9.16 -6.00
C MET A 112 -8.14 8.25 -5.39
N LEU A 113 -8.83 8.67 -4.33
CA LEU A 113 -9.85 7.88 -3.66
C LEU A 113 -11.20 8.10 -4.33
N SER A 114 -11.98 7.03 -4.44
CA SER A 114 -13.36 7.06 -4.95
C SER A 114 -14.26 6.21 -4.06
N HIS A 115 -15.54 6.55 -4.01
CA HIS A 115 -16.51 5.71 -3.33
C HIS A 115 -16.70 4.39 -4.08
N ALA A 116 -16.84 3.30 -3.32
CA ALA A 116 -16.94 1.95 -3.87
C ALA A 116 -18.16 1.68 -4.76
N ASN A 117 -19.12 2.60 -4.80
CA ASN A 117 -20.37 2.48 -5.55
C ASN A 117 -20.39 3.40 -6.79
N GLU A 118 -19.30 4.10 -7.07
CA GLU A 118 -19.08 4.96 -8.24
C GLU A 118 -18.15 4.28 -9.23
#